data_AF-A0A7C7WJ94-F1
#
_entry.id   AF-A0A7C7WJ94-F1
#
_cell.length_a   1.000
_cell.length_b   1.000
_cell.length_c   1.000
_cell.angle_alpha   90.00
_cell.angle_beta   90.00
_cell.angle_gamma   90.00
#
_symmetry.space_group_name_H-M   'P 1'
#
loop_
_entity.id
_entity.type
_entity.pdbx_description
1 polymer ?
#
loop_
_entity_poly.entity_id
_entity_poly.type
_entity_poly.pdbx_seq_one_letter_code
_entity_poly.pdbx_strand_id
1 'polypeptide(L)'
;MPKIKVRTKDQKIYEKVVEAYEQTIIIQKQAQLTYGRWDFVVFGQTDNKETIFREGYAEQASIKRVPLYIASLAQSGLTNVNGIPIEEFIEEDIPEKYRGLEIIHVDPLRPLTIHKMGTLPGTKKALNRISKDYEELNIAIIQAPHETDWMIAVMKYLSECDQAFPDPVQEAFKLHSSLPGDFLSLINSRSASDRLN
;
A
#
# COMPACT_ATOMS: atom_id res chain seq x y z
N MET A 1 -10.85 6.35 -6.04
CA MET A 1 -10.89 5.34 -4.96
C MET A 1 -9.88 4.25 -5.30
N PRO A 2 -8.86 3.94 -4.48
CA PRO A 2 -8.16 2.69 -4.64
C PRO A 2 -9.03 1.60 -4.02
N LYS A 3 -9.91 0.99 -4.82
CA LYS A 3 -10.38 -0.37 -4.56
C LYS A 3 -9.24 -1.27 -5.00
N ILE A 4 -8.81 -2.23 -4.18
CA ILE A 4 -7.67 -3.13 -4.49
C ILE A 4 -7.76 -3.58 -5.96
N LYS A 5 -6.68 -3.38 -6.73
CA LYS A 5 -6.61 -3.80 -8.14
C LYS A 5 -6.35 -5.31 -8.23
N VAL A 6 -7.38 -6.11 -7.97
CA VAL A 6 -7.30 -7.57 -8.14
C VAL A 6 -7.66 -7.94 -9.56
N ARG A 7 -6.74 -8.61 -10.27
CA ARG A 7 -7.02 -9.22 -11.58
C ARG A 7 -7.17 -10.73 -11.40
N THR A 8 -8.37 -11.25 -11.58
CA THR A 8 -8.64 -12.68 -11.62
C THR A 8 -9.46 -13.01 -12.87
N LYS A 9 -9.26 -14.21 -13.42
CA LYS A 9 -10.06 -14.73 -14.53
C LYS A 9 -11.39 -15.33 -14.03
N ASP A 10 -11.53 -15.55 -12.73
CA ASP A 10 -12.72 -16.12 -12.08
C ASP A 10 -13.49 -15.05 -11.32
N GLN A 11 -14.69 -14.74 -11.82
CA GLN A 11 -15.61 -13.75 -11.25
C GLN A 11 -16.03 -14.09 -9.82
N LYS A 12 -16.18 -15.38 -9.47
CA LYS A 12 -16.57 -15.78 -8.10
C LYS A 12 -15.46 -15.48 -7.10
N ILE A 13 -14.21 -15.66 -7.52
CA ILE A 13 -13.05 -15.30 -6.68
C ILE A 13 -12.99 -13.79 -6.49
N TYR A 14 -13.27 -13.01 -7.54
CA TYR A 14 -13.33 -11.55 -7.44
C TYR A 14 -14.35 -11.11 -6.40
N GLU A 15 -15.58 -11.63 -6.48
CA GLU A 15 -16.66 -11.32 -5.55
C GLU A 15 -16.29 -11.67 -4.10
N LYS A 16 -15.70 -12.84 -3.86
CA LYS A 16 -15.21 -13.22 -2.53
C LYS A 16 -14.14 -12.27 -2.00
N VAL A 17 -13.21 -11.82 -2.84
CA VAL A 17 -12.16 -10.88 -2.41
C VAL A 17 -12.76 -9.51 -2.07
N VAL A 18 -13.74 -9.04 -2.86
CA VAL A 18 -14.45 -7.80 -2.57
C VAL A 18 -15.26 -7.92 -1.27
N GLU A 19 -15.98 -9.02 -1.09
CA GLU A 19 -16.74 -9.30 0.13
C GLU A 19 -15.81 -9.32 1.36
N ALA A 20 -14.69 -10.05 1.27
CA ALA A 20 -13.70 -10.13 2.32
C ALA A 20 -13.14 -8.74 2.69
N TYR A 21 -12.85 -7.93 1.67
CA TYR A 21 -12.39 -6.56 1.85
C TYR A 21 -13.44 -5.68 2.54
N GLU A 22 -14.69 -5.71 2.09
CA GLU A 22 -15.76 -4.90 2.65
C GLU A 22 -16.09 -5.30 4.09
N GLN A 23 -16.16 -6.60 4.38
CA GLN A 23 -16.50 -7.15 5.69
C GLN A 23 -15.34 -7.14 6.70
N THR A 24 -14.11 -6.85 6.28
CA THR A 24 -12.98 -6.67 7.20
C THR A 24 -13.21 -5.50 8.14
N ILE A 25 -12.97 -5.71 9.45
CA ILE A 25 -13.10 -4.68 10.48
C ILE A 25 -11.69 -4.36 11.03
N ILE A 26 -11.30 -3.09 10.97
CA ILE A 26 -10.07 -2.60 11.60
C ILE A 26 -10.47 -2.02 12.96
N ILE A 27 -10.13 -2.72 14.03
CA ILE A 27 -10.49 -2.37 15.40
C ILE A 27 -9.56 -1.28 15.92
N GLN A 28 -8.28 -1.40 15.62
CA GLN A 28 -7.23 -0.48 16.03
C GLN A 28 -6.25 -0.29 14.87
N LYS A 29 -5.82 0.95 14.64
CA LYS A 29 -4.71 1.28 13.76
C LYS A 29 -3.47 1.57 14.60
N GLN A 30 -2.29 1.37 14.04
CA GLN A 30 -1.06 1.88 14.66
C GLN A 30 -1.16 3.40 14.85
N ALA A 31 -0.83 3.86 16.05
CA ALA A 31 -0.86 5.28 16.39
C ALA A 31 0.35 6.03 15.81
N GLN A 32 1.49 5.35 15.69
CA GLN A 32 2.73 5.90 15.17
C GLN A 32 3.34 4.93 14.16
N LEU A 33 3.83 5.45 13.04
CA LEU A 33 4.53 4.63 12.05
C LEU A 33 6.00 4.51 12.42
N THR A 34 6.45 3.28 12.61
CA THR A 34 7.88 2.96 12.49
C THR A 34 8.27 3.15 11.02
N TYR A 35 9.44 3.75 10.75
CA TYR A 35 9.83 4.12 9.39
C TYR A 35 9.69 2.95 8.40
N GLY A 36 8.75 3.07 7.47
CA GLY A 36 8.47 2.07 6.43
C GLY A 36 7.92 0.74 6.94
N ARG A 37 7.40 0.64 8.16
CA ARG A 37 6.93 -0.61 8.77
C ARG A 37 5.55 -0.48 9.40
N TRP A 38 4.66 -1.41 9.02
CA TRP A 38 3.30 -1.52 9.50
C TRP A 38 3.11 -2.85 10.25
N ASP A 39 3.03 -2.79 11.57
CA ASP A 39 2.81 -3.96 12.42
C ASP A 39 1.31 -4.24 12.58
N PHE A 40 0.94 -5.52 12.47
CA PHE A 40 -0.46 -5.93 12.57
C PHE A 40 -0.63 -7.26 13.32
N VAL A 41 -1.78 -7.37 13.95
CA VAL A 41 -2.42 -8.61 14.34
C VAL A 41 -3.69 -8.74 13.52
N VAL A 42 -3.81 -9.84 12.81
CA VAL A 42 -5.02 -10.19 12.06
C VAL A 42 -5.56 -11.51 12.57
N PHE A 43 -6.87 -11.57 12.79
CA PHE A 43 -7.53 -12.80 13.21
C PHE A 43 -8.85 -13.02 12.48
N GLY A 44 -9.19 -14.28 12.29
CA GLY A 44 -10.42 -14.71 11.62
C GLY A 44 -10.89 -16.04 12.20
N GLN A 45 -12.18 -16.30 12.03
CA GLN A 45 -12.76 -17.58 12.45
C GLN A 45 -12.50 -18.67 11.41
N THR A 46 -12.35 -19.88 11.91
CA THR A 46 -12.42 -21.12 11.13
C THR A 46 -13.87 -21.63 11.10
N ASP A 47 -14.17 -22.54 10.18
CA ASP A 47 -15.45 -23.26 10.16
C ASP A 47 -15.73 -24.03 11.46
N ASN A 48 -14.68 -24.41 12.20
CA ASN A 48 -14.75 -25.14 13.47
C ASN A 48 -14.95 -24.24 14.70
N LYS A 49 -15.28 -22.96 14.53
CA LYS A 49 -15.44 -21.95 15.61
C LYS A 49 -14.17 -21.69 16.43
N GLU A 50 -13.03 -22.12 15.94
CA GLU A 50 -11.72 -21.70 16.44
C GLU A 50 -11.36 -20.36 15.81
N THR A 51 -10.60 -19.53 16.50
CA THR A 51 -10.06 -18.28 15.98
C THR A 51 -8.56 -18.43 15.76
N ILE A 52 -8.12 -18.23 14.53
CA ILE A 52 -6.70 -18.19 14.19
C ILE A 52 -6.29 -16.73 14.19
N PHE A 53 -5.19 -16.42 14.86
CA PHE A 53 -4.56 -15.10 14.79
C PHE A 53 -3.13 -15.20 14.25
N ARG A 54 -2.72 -14.14 13.56
CA ARG A 54 -1.40 -13.98 12.96
C ARG A 54 -0.89 -12.61 13.34
N GLU A 55 0.28 -12.58 13.96
CA GLU A 55 1.02 -11.36 14.25
C GLU A 55 2.17 -11.26 13.23
N GLY A 56 2.29 -10.10 12.63
CA GLY A 56 3.17 -9.87 11.51
C GLY A 56 3.42 -8.39 11.27
N TYR A 57 4.16 -8.11 10.20
CA TYR A 57 4.39 -6.76 9.73
C TYR A 57 4.51 -6.71 8.20
N ALA A 58 4.17 -5.57 7.64
CA ALA A 58 4.52 -5.19 6.28
C ALA A 58 5.67 -4.19 6.35
N GLU A 59 6.74 -4.38 5.58
CA GLU A 59 7.87 -3.45 5.54
C GLU A 59 8.16 -3.04 4.10
N GLN A 60 8.38 -1.75 3.87
CA GLN A 60 8.78 -1.25 2.56
C GLN A 60 10.20 -1.70 2.24
N ALA A 61 10.32 -2.48 1.16
CA ALA A 61 11.60 -2.98 0.71
C ALA A 61 12.52 -1.81 0.30
N SER A 62 13.80 -1.92 0.62
CA SER A 62 14.79 -0.90 0.27
C SER A 62 16.15 -1.50 -0.10
N ILE A 63 16.91 -0.80 -0.93
CA ILE A 63 18.31 -1.11 -1.25
C ILE A 63 19.16 0.07 -0.79
N LYS A 64 20.13 -0.17 0.11
CA LYS A 64 20.98 0.89 0.70
C LYS A 64 20.17 2.08 1.25
N ARG A 65 19.01 1.82 1.88
CA ARG A 65 18.05 2.80 2.42
C ARG A 65 17.23 3.57 1.38
N VAL A 66 17.30 3.19 0.11
CA VAL A 66 16.44 3.75 -0.94
C VAL A 66 15.20 2.86 -1.10
N PRO A 67 13.98 3.39 -0.93
CA PRO A 67 12.74 2.62 -1.07
C PRO A 67 12.57 2.05 -2.48
N LEU A 68 12.06 0.83 -2.58
CA LEU A 68 11.75 0.16 -3.84
C LEU A 68 10.28 0.37 -4.22
N TYR A 69 10.07 0.71 -5.49
CA TYR A 69 8.76 0.86 -6.09
C TYR A 69 8.62 -0.02 -7.33
N ILE A 70 7.40 -0.46 -7.59
CA ILE A 70 7.01 -1.12 -8.83
C ILE A 70 6.28 -0.09 -9.69
N ALA A 71 6.84 0.22 -10.85
CA ALA A 71 6.23 1.08 -11.86
C ALA A 71 5.58 0.25 -12.98
N SER A 72 4.38 0.63 -13.41
CA SER A 72 3.73 0.07 -14.61
C SER A 72 3.77 1.09 -15.74
N LEU A 73 4.20 0.63 -16.92
CA LEU A 73 4.29 1.44 -18.14
C LEU A 73 3.14 1.10 -19.08
N ALA A 74 2.56 2.10 -19.71
CA ALA A 74 1.62 1.96 -20.81
C ALA A 74 1.90 3.00 -21.89
N GLN A 75 1.44 2.74 -23.11
CA GLN A 75 1.50 3.71 -24.19
C GLN A 75 0.39 4.75 -24.01
N SER A 76 0.73 6.03 -24.19
CA SER A 76 -0.21 7.14 -24.05
C SER A 76 -1.47 6.92 -24.91
N GLY A 77 -2.66 7.15 -24.34
CA GLY A 77 -3.95 7.02 -25.02
C GLY A 77 -4.52 5.61 -25.17
N LEU A 78 -3.79 4.55 -24.80
CA LEU A 78 -4.32 3.16 -24.78
C LEU A 78 -5.10 2.81 -23.51
N THR A 79 -4.94 3.61 -22.45
CA THR A 79 -5.64 3.43 -21.18
C THR A 79 -6.37 4.72 -20.78
N ASN A 80 -7.56 4.61 -20.18
CA ASN A 80 -8.32 5.75 -19.60
C ASN A 80 -7.67 6.31 -18.32
N VAL A 81 -6.36 6.18 -18.16
CA VAL A 81 -5.61 6.58 -16.98
C VAL A 81 -4.52 7.53 -17.44
N ASN A 82 -4.54 8.77 -16.93
CA ASN A 82 -3.49 9.75 -17.18
C ASN A 82 -2.21 9.25 -16.51
N GLY A 83 -1.17 8.93 -17.28
CA GLY A 83 0.15 8.60 -16.76
C GLY A 83 1.10 9.79 -16.88
N ILE A 84 2.28 9.65 -16.28
CA ILE A 84 3.36 10.63 -16.39
C ILE A 84 4.34 10.15 -17.45
N PRO A 85 4.70 10.97 -18.47
CA PRO A 85 5.69 10.60 -19.48
C PRO A 85 7.01 10.13 -18.86
N ILE A 86 7.63 9.10 -19.45
CA ILE A 86 8.93 8.61 -18.97
C ILE A 86 10.03 9.67 -19.04
N GLU A 87 9.87 10.64 -19.95
CA GLU A 87 10.72 11.80 -20.16
C GLU A 87 10.80 12.71 -18.92
N GLU A 88 9.82 12.64 -18.03
CA GLU A 88 9.84 13.37 -16.77
C GLU A 88 10.62 12.64 -15.65
N PHE A 89 10.90 11.34 -15.83
CA PHE A 89 11.63 10.53 -14.85
C PHE A 89 13.09 10.28 -15.22
N ILE A 90 13.40 10.30 -16.51
CA ILE A 90 14.71 10.01 -17.05
C ILE A 90 15.22 11.29 -17.71
N GLU A 91 16.15 11.97 -17.06
CA GLU A 91 16.67 13.26 -17.53
C GLU A 91 17.52 13.14 -18.81
N GLU A 92 18.03 11.95 -19.14
CA GLU A 92 18.99 11.75 -20.24
C GLU A 92 18.78 10.43 -21.04
N ASP A 93 19.10 10.47 -22.34
CA ASP A 93 19.21 9.33 -23.27
C ASP A 93 18.03 8.32 -23.28
N ILE A 94 16.84 8.80 -23.65
CA ILE A 94 15.66 7.94 -23.87
C ILE A 94 15.63 7.45 -25.32
N PRO A 95 15.73 6.12 -25.58
CA PRO A 95 15.63 5.57 -26.92
C PRO A 95 14.31 5.95 -27.60
N GLU A 96 14.35 6.33 -28.88
CA GLU A 96 13.16 6.78 -29.64
C GLU A 96 11.98 5.81 -29.57
N LYS A 97 12.26 4.49 -29.55
CA LYS A 97 11.24 3.44 -29.45
C LYS A 97 10.44 3.43 -28.15
N TYR A 98 10.91 4.12 -27.11
CA TYR A 98 10.24 4.22 -25.82
C TYR A 98 9.64 5.60 -25.57
N ARG A 99 9.85 6.57 -26.48
CA ARG A 99 9.27 7.91 -26.33
C ARG A 99 7.75 7.85 -26.38
N GLY A 100 7.10 8.63 -25.52
CA GLY A 100 5.63 8.66 -25.38
C GLY A 100 5.05 7.46 -24.62
N LEU A 101 5.90 6.67 -23.94
CA LEU A 101 5.44 5.80 -22.86
C LEU A 101 5.14 6.64 -21.62
N GLU A 102 4.12 6.23 -20.88
CA GLU A 102 3.71 6.86 -19.64
C GLU A 102 3.79 5.86 -18.49
N ILE A 103 4.31 6.30 -17.35
CA ILE A 103 4.19 5.60 -16.08
C ILE A 103 2.78 5.86 -15.55
N ILE A 104 1.95 4.82 -15.58
CA ILE A 104 0.53 4.90 -15.19
C ILE A 104 0.27 4.52 -13.73
N HIS A 105 1.28 3.95 -13.06
CA HIS A 105 1.13 3.45 -11.71
C HIS A 105 2.49 3.25 -11.05
N VAL A 106 2.64 3.70 -9.80
CA VAL A 106 3.81 3.45 -8.96
C VAL A 106 3.34 3.07 -7.57
N ASP A 107 3.71 1.87 -7.12
CA ASP A 107 3.38 1.37 -5.79
C ASP A 107 4.64 0.94 -5.03
N PRO A 108 4.74 1.23 -3.71
CA PRO A 108 5.83 0.75 -2.89
C PRO A 108 5.76 -0.77 -2.73
N LEU A 109 6.91 -1.44 -2.84
CA LEU A 109 6.98 -2.87 -2.60
C LEU A 109 6.98 -3.15 -1.10
N ARG A 110 5.91 -3.77 -0.58
CA ARG A 110 5.73 -4.08 0.85
C ARG A 110 5.44 -5.56 1.10
N PRO A 111 6.46 -6.42 1.20
CA PRO A 111 6.26 -7.83 1.55
C PRO A 111 5.63 -7.98 2.94
N LEU A 112 4.73 -8.96 3.08
CA LEU A 112 4.13 -9.32 4.36
C LEU A 112 4.94 -10.42 5.03
N THR A 113 5.25 -10.25 6.32
CA THR A 113 5.94 -11.26 7.14
C THR A 113 5.07 -11.63 8.33
N ILE A 114 4.85 -12.93 8.54
CA ILE A 114 4.20 -13.45 9.75
C ILE A 114 5.27 -14.08 10.62
N HIS A 115 5.43 -13.58 11.85
CA HIS A 115 6.41 -14.12 12.80
C HIS A 115 5.78 -14.92 13.94
N LYS A 116 4.46 -14.79 14.14
CA LYS A 116 3.74 -15.57 15.15
C LYS A 116 2.33 -15.92 14.67
N MET A 117 1.93 -17.15 14.95
CA MET A 117 0.60 -17.67 14.65
C MET A 117 0.10 -18.45 15.87
N GLY A 118 -1.19 -18.36 16.16
CA GLY A 118 -1.79 -19.13 17.24
C GLY A 118 -3.29 -19.35 17.03
N THR A 119 -3.83 -20.27 17.84
CA THR A 119 -5.24 -20.67 17.80
C THR A 119 -5.88 -20.45 19.16
N LEU A 120 -7.08 -19.88 19.16
CA LEU A 120 -7.88 -19.64 20.36
C LEU A 120 -9.25 -20.30 20.24
N PRO A 121 -9.74 -20.96 21.30
CA PRO A 121 -11.07 -21.56 21.30
C PRO A 121 -12.15 -20.50 21.48
N GLY A 122 -13.14 -20.48 20.57
CA GLY A 122 -14.37 -19.70 20.69
C GLY A 122 -14.24 -18.20 20.35
N THR A 123 -15.16 -17.73 19.53
CA THR A 123 -15.17 -16.42 18.86
C THR A 123 -15.11 -15.21 19.80
N LYS A 124 -16.08 -15.08 20.73
CA LYS A 124 -16.21 -13.86 21.56
C LYS A 124 -15.10 -13.75 22.61
N LYS A 125 -14.63 -14.89 23.13
CA LYS A 125 -13.53 -14.92 24.08
C LYS A 125 -12.20 -14.61 23.39
N ALA A 126 -12.01 -15.08 22.15
CA ALA A 126 -10.83 -14.79 21.36
C ALA A 126 -10.71 -13.30 21.02
N LEU A 127 -11.79 -12.66 20.56
CA LEU A 127 -11.81 -11.22 20.28
C LEU A 127 -11.38 -10.41 21.50
N ASN A 128 -12.06 -10.60 22.64
CA ASN A 128 -11.74 -9.84 23.86
C ASN A 128 -10.31 -10.08 24.35
N ARG A 129 -9.80 -11.31 24.19
CA ARG A 129 -8.43 -11.65 24.57
C ARG A 129 -7.41 -10.98 23.66
N ILE A 130 -7.59 -11.07 22.33
CA ILE A 130 -6.70 -10.44 21.36
C ILE A 130 -6.73 -8.93 21.51
N SER A 131 -7.91 -8.32 21.64
CA SER A 131 -8.01 -6.88 21.90
C SER A 131 -7.23 -6.51 23.15
N LYS A 132 -7.45 -7.18 24.28
CA LYS A 132 -6.76 -6.87 25.54
C LYS A 132 -5.25 -7.11 25.48
N ASP A 133 -4.80 -8.18 24.83
CA ASP A 133 -3.38 -8.54 24.76
C ASP A 133 -2.56 -7.55 23.90
N TYR A 134 -3.22 -6.82 22.98
CA TYR A 134 -2.56 -5.95 22.00
C TYR A 134 -3.01 -4.47 22.06
N GLU A 135 -3.99 -4.09 22.90
CA GLU A 135 -4.55 -2.73 23.02
C GLU A 135 -3.49 -1.68 23.37
N GLU A 136 -2.57 -1.99 24.28
CA GLU A 136 -1.51 -1.06 24.71
C GLU A 136 -0.30 -1.04 23.75
N LEU A 137 -0.28 -1.91 22.74
CA LEU A 137 0.82 -2.02 21.79
C LEU A 137 0.54 -1.12 20.57
N ASN A 138 1.60 -0.53 20.01
CA ASN A 138 1.52 0.22 18.75
C ASN A 138 1.43 -0.73 17.54
N ILE A 139 0.34 -1.50 17.47
CA ILE A 139 0.05 -2.51 16.47
C ILE A 139 -1.39 -2.34 15.97
N ALA A 140 -1.65 -2.66 14.71
CA ALA A 140 -3.01 -2.70 14.21
C ALA A 140 -3.71 -3.99 14.66
N ILE A 141 -5.00 -3.90 15.01
CA ILE A 141 -5.84 -5.06 15.36
C ILE A 141 -6.92 -5.17 14.28
N ILE A 142 -6.89 -6.27 13.53
CA ILE A 142 -7.70 -6.47 12.32
C ILE A 142 -8.49 -7.75 12.45
N GLN A 143 -9.80 -7.65 12.26
CA GLN A 143 -10.70 -8.80 12.19
C GLN A 143 -11.06 -9.08 10.73
N ALA A 144 -10.61 -10.24 10.24
CA ALA A 144 -11.01 -10.79 8.95
C ALA A 144 -12.35 -11.55 9.09
N PRO A 145 -13.19 -11.58 8.04
CA PRO A 145 -14.46 -12.31 8.06
C PRO A 145 -14.23 -13.81 8.23
N HIS A 146 -13.22 -14.37 7.55
CA HIS A 146 -12.76 -15.75 7.72
C HIS A 146 -11.23 -15.80 7.85
N GLU A 147 -10.69 -16.87 8.45
CA GLU A 147 -9.26 -17.01 8.67
C GLU A 147 -8.43 -16.98 7.37
N THR A 148 -9.00 -17.50 6.28
CA THR A 148 -8.37 -17.55 4.95
C THR A 148 -8.21 -16.18 4.32
N ASP A 149 -9.03 -15.22 4.74
CA ASP A 149 -9.12 -13.88 4.16
C ASP A 149 -8.17 -12.88 4.83
N TRP A 150 -7.33 -13.36 5.75
CA TRP A 150 -6.41 -12.55 6.54
C TRP A 150 -5.56 -11.61 5.68
N MET A 151 -5.10 -12.07 4.51
CA MET A 151 -4.25 -11.29 3.63
C MET A 151 -5.01 -10.10 3.04
N ILE A 152 -6.25 -10.31 2.62
CA ILE A 152 -7.11 -9.25 2.08
C ILE A 152 -7.43 -8.22 3.17
N ALA A 153 -7.66 -8.70 4.39
CA ALA A 153 -7.90 -7.84 5.54
C ALA A 153 -6.69 -6.94 5.86
N VAL A 154 -5.47 -7.50 5.81
CA VAL A 154 -4.22 -6.74 5.97
C VAL A 154 -4.04 -5.74 4.83
N MET A 155 -4.32 -6.14 3.58
CA MET A 155 -4.25 -5.22 2.44
C MET A 155 -5.21 -4.03 2.57
N LYS A 156 -6.42 -4.24 3.10
CA LYS A 156 -7.33 -3.13 3.43
C LYS A 156 -6.69 -2.18 4.43
N TYR A 157 -6.16 -2.71 5.51
CA TYR A 157 -5.48 -1.90 6.52
C TYR A 157 -4.33 -1.07 5.92
N LEU A 158 -3.47 -1.67 5.09
CA LEU A 158 -2.39 -0.94 4.42
C LEU A 158 -2.92 0.16 3.49
N SER A 159 -3.98 -0.12 2.72
CA SER A 159 -4.58 0.87 1.83
C SER A 159 -5.23 2.05 2.58
N GLU A 160 -5.77 1.80 3.78
CA GLU A 160 -6.28 2.86 4.65
C GLU A 160 -5.14 3.64 5.32
N CYS A 161 -4.00 2.99 5.59
CA CYS A 161 -2.80 3.69 6.08
C CYS A 161 -2.21 4.60 5.01
N ASP A 162 -2.17 4.18 3.75
CA ASP A 162 -1.68 5.02 2.63
C ASP A 162 -2.55 6.26 2.39
N GLN A 163 -3.81 6.24 2.82
CA GLN A 163 -4.67 7.42 2.79
C GLN A 163 -4.37 8.38 3.94
N ALA A 164 -3.97 7.86 5.10
CA ALA A 164 -3.65 8.66 6.29
C ALA A 164 -2.18 9.15 6.29
N PHE A 165 -1.29 8.37 5.70
CA PHE A 165 0.15 8.60 5.59
C PHE A 165 0.57 8.37 4.14
N PRO A 166 0.33 9.35 3.26
CA PRO A 166 0.62 9.20 1.85
C PRO A 166 2.11 9.03 1.62
N ASP A 167 2.48 8.07 0.77
CA ASP A 167 3.86 7.95 0.29
C ASP A 167 4.20 9.16 -0.59
N PRO A 168 5.35 9.85 -0.39
CA PRO A 168 5.69 11.06 -1.13
C PRO A 168 5.76 10.86 -2.65
N VAL A 169 6.20 9.68 -3.11
CA VAL A 169 6.23 9.34 -4.54
C VAL A 169 4.80 9.16 -5.04
N GLN A 170 3.96 8.41 -4.31
CA GLN A 170 2.55 8.27 -4.68
C GLN A 170 1.78 9.59 -4.66
N GLU A 171 2.10 10.53 -3.76
CA GLU A 171 1.50 11.87 -3.75
C GLU A 171 1.89 12.68 -4.97
N ALA A 172 3.16 12.70 -5.35
CA ALA A 172 3.61 13.35 -6.56
C ALA A 172 2.80 12.83 -7.77
N PHE A 173 2.65 11.51 -7.90
CA PHE A 173 1.82 10.92 -8.96
C PHE A 173 0.35 11.35 -8.92
N LYS A 174 -0.26 11.49 -7.74
CA LYS A 174 -1.66 11.95 -7.61
C LYS A 174 -1.83 13.40 -8.03
N LEU A 175 -0.91 14.29 -7.65
CA LEU A 175 -0.95 15.72 -7.97
C LEU A 175 -0.80 15.97 -9.48
N HIS A 176 0.04 15.19 -10.17
CA HIS A 176 0.27 15.33 -11.61
C HIS A 176 -0.80 14.69 -12.49
N SER A 177 -1.60 13.74 -11.96
CA SER A 177 -2.74 13.18 -12.68
C SER A 177 -3.85 14.21 -12.97
N SER A 178 -3.83 15.37 -12.29
CA SER A 178 -4.85 16.42 -12.37
C SER A 178 -4.49 17.68 -13.19
N LEU A 179 -3.24 17.90 -13.61
CA LEU A 179 -2.86 19.10 -14.37
C LEU A 179 -1.72 18.81 -15.37
N PRO A 180 -1.81 19.28 -16.63
CA PRO A 180 -0.69 19.25 -17.56
C PRO A 180 0.28 20.40 -17.25
N GLY A 181 1.56 20.06 -17.05
CA GLY A 181 2.66 21.02 -17.06
C GLY A 181 3.15 21.46 -15.68
N ASP A 182 4.45 21.24 -15.50
CA ASP A 182 5.34 21.79 -14.48
C ASP A 182 5.34 21.15 -13.09
N PHE A 183 6.27 20.23 -12.88
CA PHE A 183 6.82 19.95 -11.56
C PHE A 183 8.33 19.69 -11.58
N LEU A 184 9.01 20.25 -10.58
CA LEU A 184 10.44 20.20 -10.26
C LEU A 184 11.29 21.44 -10.60
N SER A 185 10.89 22.60 -10.09
CA SER A 185 11.88 23.53 -9.51
C SER A 185 12.22 23.09 -8.08
N LEU A 186 12.94 21.97 -7.97
CA LEU A 186 13.70 21.68 -6.76
C LEU A 186 14.71 22.81 -6.57
N ILE A 187 14.53 23.56 -5.49
CA ILE A 187 15.36 24.66 -5.02
C ILE A 187 16.85 24.27 -5.14
N ASN A 188 17.51 24.78 -6.17
CA ASN A 188 18.93 25.06 -6.08
C ASN A 188 19.05 26.48 -5.53
N SER A 189 19.26 26.56 -4.22
CA SER A 189 19.86 27.72 -3.58
C SER A 189 21.30 27.89 -4.08
N ARG A 190 21.45 28.40 -5.31
CA ARG A 190 22.67 29.07 -5.74
C ARG A 190 22.37 30.55 -5.90
N SER A 191 22.72 31.28 -4.84
CA SER A 191 23.02 32.71 -4.79
C SER A 191 22.87 33.46 -6.11
N ALA A 192 21.81 34.28 -6.18
CA ALA A 192 21.83 35.47 -7.00
C ALA A 192 22.96 36.39 -6.49
N SER A 193 24.00 36.52 -7.29
CA SER A 193 25.03 37.57 -7.28
C SER A 193 25.77 37.42 -8.62
N ASP A 194 25.20 37.89 -9.73
CA ASP A 194 25.34 39.27 -10.19
C ASP A 194 26.81 39.61 -10.53
N ARG A 195 27.17 39.49 -11.83
CA ARG A 195 27.60 40.63 -12.69
C ARG A 195 28.37 40.16 -13.94
N LEU A 196 27.74 40.44 -15.09
CA LEU A 196 28.28 41.14 -16.26
C LEU A 196 29.82 41.17 -16.42
N ASN A 197 30.30 40.54 -17.49
CA ASN A 197 30.93 41.22 -18.63
C ASN A 197 30.89 40.31 -19.86
#